data_AF-A0A0K2RGB9-F1
#
_entry.id   AF-A0A0K2RGB9-F1
#
_cell.length_a   1.000
_cell.length_b   1.000
_cell.length_c   1.000
_cell.angle_alpha   90.00
_cell.angle_beta   90.00
_cell.angle_gamma   90.00
#
_symmetry.space_group_name_H-M   'P 1'
#
loop_
_entity.id
_entity.type
_entity.pdbx_description
1 polymer ?
#
loop_
_entity_poly.entity_id
_entity_poly.type
_entity_poly.pdbx_seq_one_letter_code
_entity_poly.pdbx_strand_id
1 'polypeptide(L)' 'METLAIVGASLAGLSAARAARAQGFCGRLIIIGDEQQRPMTVRPCPRSSWQERSASST' A
#
# COMPACT_ATOMS: atom_id res chain seq x y z
N MET A 1 24.30 -17.58 10.55
CA MET A 1 23.82 -17.07 9.25
C MET A 1 22.48 -16.40 9.50
N GLU A 2 22.48 -15.08 9.73
CA GLU A 2 21.29 -14.35 10.17
C GLU A 2 20.46 -13.85 8.98
N THR A 3 19.13 -13.92 9.10
CA THR A 3 18.18 -13.42 8.12
C THR A 3 17.25 -12.41 8.78
N LEU A 4 17.11 -11.23 8.17
CA LEU A 4 16.16 -10.19 8.55
C LEU A 4 15.04 -10.14 7.51
N ALA A 5 13.82 -10.44 7.93
CA ALA A 5 12.62 -10.29 7.11
C ALA A 5 11.88 -9.00 7.48
N ILE A 6 11.60 -8.16 6.50
CA ILE A 6 10.86 -6.90 6.64
C ILE A 6 9.53 -7.07 5.91
N VAL A 7 8.42 -6.96 6.65
CA VAL A 7 7.07 -7.05 6.10
C VAL A 7 6.52 -5.64 5.88
N GLY A 8 6.17 -5.34 4.63
CA GLY A 8 5.78 -4.03 4.12
C GLY A 8 6.85 -3.44 3.19
N ALA A 9 6.62 -3.46 1.87
CA ALA A 9 7.50 -2.83 0.87
C ALA A 9 7.19 -1.33 0.66
N SER A 10 6.51 -0.70 1.61
CA SER A 10 6.29 0.75 1.61
C SER A 10 7.57 1.53 1.94
N LEU A 11 7.46 2.86 1.97
CA LEU A 11 8.57 3.73 2.35
C LEU A 11 9.20 3.34 3.71
N ALA A 12 8.39 2.94 4.68
CA ALA A 12 8.86 2.57 6.01
C ALA A 12 9.75 1.30 5.96
N GLY A 13 9.33 0.26 5.24
CA GLY A 13 10.11 -0.98 5.13
C GLY A 13 11.39 -0.82 4.31
N LEU A 14 11.36 -0.04 3.24
CA LEU A 14 12.57 0.30 2.47
C LEU A 14 13.54 1.16 3.28
N SER A 15 13.03 2.06 4.12
CA SER A 15 13.85 2.86 5.02
C SER A 15 14.50 2.00 6.10
N ALA A 16 13.75 1.06 6.69
CA ALA A 16 14.28 0.08 7.65
C ALA A 16 15.37 -0.81 7.04
N ALA A 17 15.17 -1.27 5.80
CA ALA A 17 16.16 -2.07 5.08
C ALA A 17 17.47 -1.31 4.85
N ARG A 18 17.38 -0.02 4.46
CA ARG A 18 18.54 0.85 4.30
C ARG A 18 19.25 1.10 5.63
N ALA A 19 18.50 1.40 6.69
CA ALA A 19 19.06 1.61 8.02
C ALA A 19 19.79 0.36 8.53
N ALA A 20 19.26 -0.84 8.28
CA ALA A 20 19.91 -2.09 8.65
C ALA A 20 21.27 -2.25 7.93
N ARG A 21 21.33 -1.97 6.62
CA ARG A 21 22.60 -2.01 5.87
C ARG A 21 23.59 -0.94 6.34
N ALA A 22 23.13 0.28 6.60
CA ALA A 22 23.97 1.37 7.10
C ALA A 22 24.57 1.07 8.49
N GLN A 23 23.85 0.32 9.32
CA GLN A 23 24.32 -0.13 10.63
C GLN A 23 25.23 -1.38 10.57
N GLY A 24 25.57 -1.87 9.37
CA GLY A 24 26.48 -3.01 9.20
C GLY A 24 25.80 -4.38 9.24
N PHE A 25 24.47 -4.46 9.03
CA PHE A 25 23.82 -5.75 8.86
C PHE A 25 24.29 -6.42 7.57
N CYS A 26 25.15 -7.43 7.71
CA CYS A 26 25.71 -8.21 6.60
C CYS A 26 24.91 -9.49 6.30
N GLY A 27 23.87 -9.78 7.08
CA GLY A 27 23.00 -10.95 6.89
C GLY A 27 22.12 -10.88 5.64
N ARG A 28 21.33 -11.94 5.44
CA ARG A 28 20.35 -12.00 4.36
C ARG A 28 19.19 -11.08 4.69
N LEU A 29 18.83 -10.18 3.78
CA LEU A 29 17.73 -9.24 3.96
C LEU A 29 16.62 -9.56 2.96
N ILE A 30 15.41 -9.79 3.46
CA ILE A 30 14.23 -10.13 2.65
C ILE A 30 13.17 -9.06 2.92
N ILE A 31 12.62 -8.44 1.87
CA ILE A 31 11.53 -7.47 1.97
C ILE A 31 10.31 -8.07 1.31
N ILE A 32 9.19 -8.10 2.04
CA ILE A 32 7.92 -8.68 1.62
C ILE A 32 6.92 -7.55 1.45
N GLY A 33 6.48 -7.31 0.22
CA GLY A 33 5.44 -6.31 -0.09
C GLY A 33 4.13 -6.97 -0.46
N ASP A 34 3.02 -6.38 -0.03
CA ASP A 34 1.66 -6.74 -0.47
C ASP A 34 1.13 -5.76 -1.53
N GLU A 35 2.00 -4.95 -2.15
CA GLU A 35 1.61 -4.07 -3.28
C GLU A 35 1.34 -4.91 -4.52
N GLN A 36 0.19 -5.58 -4.52
CA GLN A 36 -0.49 -5.96 -5.74
C GLN A 36 -1.30 -4.74 -6.20
N GLN A 37 -0.67 -3.84 -6.97
CA GLN A 37 -1.45 -2.97 -7.85
C GLN A 37 -2.20 -3.89 -8.82
N ARG A 38 -3.41 -4.32 -8.45
CA ARG A 38 -4.37 -4.85 -9.42
C ARG A 38 -4.65 -3.73 -10.43
N PRO A 39 -4.83 -4.03 -11.72
CA PRO A 39 -5.40 -3.05 -12.63
C PRO A 39 -6.71 -2.57 -12.02
N MET A 40 -6.76 -1.32 -11.52
CA MET A 40 -8.02 -0.76 -11.09
C MET A 40 -8.88 -0.67 -12.35
N THR A 41 -10.00 -1.39 -12.37
CA THR A 41 -11.10 -1.00 -13.24
C THR A 41 -11.62 0.33 -12.71
N VAL A 42 -11.29 1.41 -13.40
CA VAL A 42 -12.01 2.67 -13.26
C VAL A 42 -13.46 2.40 -13.63
N ARG A 43 -14.36 2.33 -12.63
CA ARG A 43 -15.78 2.42 -12.95
C ARG A 43 -16.08 3.89 -13.28
N PRO A 44 -16.70 4.21 -14.43
CA PRO A 44 -17.25 5.54 -14.61
C PRO A 44 -18.32 5.74 -13.52
N CYS A 45 -18.20 6.81 -12.74
CA CYS A 45 -19.23 7.19 -11.78
C CYS A 45 -20.32 7.97 -12.53
N PRO A 46 -21.57 7.48 -12.64
CA PRO A 46 -22.66 8.29 -13.14
C PRO A 46 -23.20 9.13 -11.98
N ARG A 47 -22.82 10.39 -12.00
CA ARG A 47 -23.40 11.50 -11.23
C ARG A 47 -24.85 11.72 -11.68
N SER A 48 -25.82 10.97 -11.15
CA SER A 48 -27.25 11.34 -11.35
C SER A 48 -28.23 10.89 -10.25
N SER A 49 -27.90 9.96 -9.35
CA SER A 49 -28.87 9.50 -8.34
C SER A 49 -28.79 10.20 -6.97
N TRP A 50 -27.88 11.15 -6.79
CA TRP A 50 -27.66 11.84 -5.51
C TRP A 50 -28.39 13.19 -5.39
N GLN A 51 -29.08 13.65 -6.44
CA GLN A 51 -29.74 14.97 -6.44
C GLN A 51 -31.28 14.92 -6.50
N GLU A 52 -31.88 13.72 -6.64
CA GLU A 52 -33.32 13.56 -6.90
C GLU A 52 -34.09 12.83 -5.78
N ARG A 53 -33.56 12.86 -4.55
CA ARG A 53 -34.26 12.32 -3.36
C ARG A 53 -34.49 13.33 -2.23
N SER A 54 -34.12 14.60 -2.44
CA SER A 54 -34.25 15.63 -1.39
C SER A 54 -35.38 16.64 -1.67
N ALA A 55 -36.19 16.44 -2.71
CA ALA A 55 -37.29 17.34 -3.04
C ALA A 55 -38.54 16.56 -3.48
N SER A 56 -39.28 16.02 -2.51
CA SER A 56 -40.67 15.48 -2.51
C SER A 56 -40.67 14.43 -1.41
N SER A 57 -41.39 14.47 -0.30
CA SER A 57 -42.77 14.83 0.04
C SER A 57 -42.86 14.46 1.54
N THR A 58 -43.39 15.20 2.50
CA THR A 58 -44.61 16.01 2.62
C THR A 58 -44.44 16.86 3.89
#